data_AF-A0A8H7EB21-F1
#
_entry.id   AF-A0A8H7EB21-F1
#
_cell.length_a   1.000
_cell.length_b   1.000
_cell.length_c   1.000
_cell.angle_alpha   90.00
_cell.angle_beta   90.00
_cell.angle_gamma   90.00
#
_symmetry.space_group_name_H-M   'P 1'
#
loop_
_entity.id
_entity.type
_entity.pdbx_description
1 polymer ?
#
loop_
_entity_poly.entity_id
_entity_poly.type
_entity_poly.pdbx_seq_one_letter_code
_entity_poly.pdbx_strand_id
1 'polypeptide(L)'
;MSQSPGRFSAPVKPSCAPPSKVRSRSDDTLPSYLRRHIQLGFTQDDVAALISSIDSSQAPPSSSNGNPTLAHLPAELLLQILEHVPVDHILDWRLVCRGFRDALDGRVLYHCLQRTQLVGYTGPRHGPFMGDLDEEEHEAVHLLEAGFLRIEEDTKCVEDKRPIWSNKHAVFKIKEKWYRAFRAMCGLETKPGDTINDVEPRWYGMLGRLALLREEEQFGQLRWCIRLDHAVLDLDFPLDKDRLHFDFNVDLRTGLVRVAWKDMLVRFLKTERALRVLMEQKRDSPFTFSYHEDCLRAIRRARLLASLTSAQEDNSIRWAFRFLTPLFNTPADRTTSRLSQVEEDAIRTLLLLRRTALLSPSQLTYLQTLHATYQSLESSLRSLDATYTEFKSYMSMPGFQTTMLLPSTISNAKNVPGNPVAWSDELRLRIECQVARWKQQSEVMEKVRALLEASCEAMAAPEDGFDELGSDF
;
A
#
# COMPACT_ATOMS: atom_id res chain seq x y z
N MET A 1 26.12 -70.30 -5.37
CA MET A 1 26.26 -69.36 -4.24
C MET A 1 25.14 -68.33 -4.39
N SER A 2 23.91 -68.63 -3.97
CA SER A 2 23.35 -68.46 -2.61
C SER A 2 23.69 -67.09 -2.00
N GLN A 3 22.77 -66.13 -2.11
CA GLN A 3 22.04 -65.53 -0.98
C GLN A 3 20.95 -64.56 -1.49
N SER A 4 19.71 -64.82 -1.09
CA SER A 4 18.54 -63.92 -1.16
C SER A 4 18.46 -63.07 0.14
N PRO A 5 17.38 -62.30 0.41
CA PRO A 5 17.03 -61.00 -0.17
C PRO A 5 16.82 -59.91 0.91
N GLY A 6 17.10 -58.64 0.59
CA GLY A 6 16.77 -57.50 1.44
C GLY A 6 15.36 -56.97 1.15
N ARG A 7 14.47 -57.03 2.15
CA ARG A 7 13.08 -56.56 2.14
C ARG A 7 12.96 -55.11 1.68
N PHE A 8 12.21 -54.86 0.60
CA PHE A 8 11.64 -53.54 0.33
C PHE A 8 10.36 -53.38 1.16
N SER A 9 10.44 -52.59 2.23
CA SER A 9 9.26 -52.05 2.91
C SER A 9 8.60 -51.01 2.03
N ALA A 10 7.27 -51.11 1.93
CA ALA A 10 6.40 -50.23 1.16
C ALA A 10 6.57 -48.74 1.51
N PRO A 11 6.34 -47.82 0.56
CA PRO A 11 6.35 -46.39 0.83
C PRO A 11 5.17 -46.04 1.75
N VAL A 12 5.49 -45.47 2.91
CA VAL A 12 4.55 -44.79 3.80
C VAL A 12 3.88 -43.69 2.98
N LYS A 13 2.59 -43.84 2.67
CA LYS A 13 1.74 -42.76 2.16
C LYS A 13 1.66 -41.68 3.24
N PRO A 14 2.14 -40.45 3.03
CA PRO A 14 1.74 -39.35 3.89
C PRO A 14 0.28 -39.04 3.54
N SER A 15 -0.62 -39.44 4.44
CA SER A 15 -2.00 -38.98 4.49
C SER A 15 -1.97 -37.48 4.78
N CYS A 16 -1.89 -36.66 3.72
CA CYS A 16 -2.13 -35.23 3.80
C CYS A 16 -3.51 -34.98 3.20
N ALA A 17 -4.52 -35.34 3.99
CA ALA A 17 -5.85 -34.82 3.76
C ALA A 17 -5.76 -33.28 3.82
N PRO A 18 -6.34 -32.54 2.86
CA PRO A 18 -6.54 -31.11 3.05
C PRO A 18 -7.36 -30.91 4.34
N PRO A 19 -7.26 -29.77 5.04
CA PRO A 19 -8.25 -29.44 6.06
C PRO A 19 -9.60 -29.41 5.34
N SER A 20 -10.32 -30.53 5.46
CA SER A 20 -11.72 -30.59 5.12
C SER A 20 -12.34 -29.44 5.90
N LYS A 21 -13.12 -28.61 5.20
CA LYS A 21 -14.09 -27.75 5.86
C LYS A 21 -14.99 -28.68 6.65
N VAL A 22 -14.63 -28.94 7.91
CA VAL A 22 -15.60 -29.21 8.94
C VAL A 22 -16.39 -27.90 9.00
N ARG A 23 -17.42 -27.79 8.14
CA ARG A 23 -18.63 -27.10 8.56
C ARG A 23 -18.99 -27.80 9.85
N SER A 24 -18.58 -27.24 10.98
CA SER A 24 -19.01 -27.72 12.26
C SER A 24 -20.53 -27.73 12.19
N ARG A 25 -21.11 -28.91 12.43
CA ARG A 25 -22.57 -29.10 12.54
C ARG A 25 -23.22 -28.18 13.61
N SER A 26 -22.46 -27.30 14.25
CA SER A 26 -22.87 -26.28 15.21
C SER A 26 -23.33 -24.95 14.59
N ASP A 27 -23.03 -24.63 13.33
CA ASP A 27 -23.44 -23.35 12.73
C ASP A 27 -24.96 -23.26 12.48
N ASP A 28 -25.60 -24.41 12.30
CA ASP A 28 -27.04 -24.52 12.05
C ASP A 28 -27.90 -24.53 13.34
N THR A 29 -27.31 -24.76 14.51
CA THR A 29 -28.02 -24.83 15.81
C THR A 29 -28.02 -23.52 16.59
N LEU A 30 -27.28 -22.50 16.15
CA LEU A 30 -27.25 -21.20 16.81
C LEU A 30 -28.46 -20.33 16.41
N PRO A 31 -29.08 -19.63 17.37
CA PRO A 31 -30.13 -18.65 17.09
C PRO A 31 -29.69 -17.64 16.01
N SER A 32 -30.63 -17.23 15.16
CA SER A 32 -30.36 -16.34 14.02
C SER A 32 -29.69 -15.01 14.41
N TYR A 33 -29.96 -14.51 15.61
CA TYR A 33 -29.32 -13.31 16.14
C TYR A 33 -27.83 -13.50 16.47
N LEU A 34 -27.38 -14.72 16.79
CA LEU A 34 -25.96 -15.07 17.01
C LEU A 34 -25.23 -15.42 15.71
N ARG A 35 -25.92 -16.06 14.75
CA ARG A 35 -25.34 -16.41 13.44
C ARG A 35 -24.79 -15.19 12.69
N ARG A 36 -25.42 -14.02 12.84
CA ARG A 36 -24.96 -12.76 12.24
C ARG A 36 -23.62 -12.29 12.84
N HIS A 37 -23.28 -12.65 14.07
CA HIS A 37 -21.99 -12.32 14.69
C HIS A 37 -20.86 -13.21 14.15
N ILE A 38 -21.11 -14.50 13.96
CA ILE A 38 -20.12 -15.40 13.34
C ILE A 38 -19.80 -14.96 11.91
N GLN A 39 -20.81 -14.52 11.15
CA GLN A 39 -20.60 -13.93 9.83
C GLN A 39 -19.73 -12.67 9.84
N LEU A 40 -19.63 -11.97 10.97
CA LEU A 40 -18.76 -10.81 11.17
C LEU A 40 -17.34 -11.18 11.64
N GLY A 41 -17.02 -12.46 11.72
CA GLY A 41 -15.69 -12.95 12.11
C GLY A 41 -15.48 -13.02 13.63
N PHE A 42 -16.55 -12.98 14.44
CA PHE A 42 -16.46 -13.27 15.87
C PHE A 42 -16.28 -14.77 16.08
N THR A 43 -15.35 -15.13 16.97
CA THR A 43 -15.09 -16.52 17.34
C THR A 43 -16.19 -17.05 18.27
N GLN A 44 -16.28 -18.38 18.41
CA GLN A 44 -17.18 -18.98 19.39
C GLN A 44 -16.83 -18.54 20.82
N ASP A 45 -15.56 -18.29 21.09
CA ASP A 45 -15.08 -17.78 22.37
C ASP A 45 -15.51 -16.32 22.60
N ASP A 46 -15.48 -15.46 21.58
CA ASP A 46 -16.00 -14.09 21.66
C ASP A 46 -17.49 -14.07 22.01
N VAL A 47 -18.25 -14.99 21.40
CA VAL A 47 -19.70 -15.13 21.65
C VAL A 47 -19.96 -15.73 23.03
N ALA A 48 -19.16 -16.70 23.47
CA ALA A 48 -19.26 -17.28 24.80
C ALA A 48 -18.90 -16.27 25.90
N ALA A 49 -17.87 -15.46 25.68
CA ALA A 49 -17.48 -14.36 26.56
C ALA A 49 -18.59 -13.30 26.65
N LEU A 50 -19.24 -12.98 25.54
CA LEU A 50 -20.40 -12.09 25.52
C LEU A 50 -21.56 -12.67 26.35
N ILE A 51 -21.91 -13.94 26.14
CA ILE A 51 -22.98 -14.61 26.89
C ILE A 51 -22.64 -14.62 28.38
N SER A 52 -21.40 -14.99 28.74
CA SER A 52 -20.92 -14.98 30.12
C SER A 52 -20.96 -13.59 30.76
N SER A 53 -20.65 -12.53 30.00
CA SER A 53 -20.74 -11.15 30.46
C SER A 53 -22.19 -10.71 30.68
N ILE A 54 -23.11 -11.11 29.80
CA ILE A 54 -24.55 -10.88 29.96
C ILE A 54 -25.07 -11.59 31.21
N ASP A 55 -24.75 -12.88 31.38
CA ASP A 55 -25.14 -13.67 32.55
C ASP A 55 -24.59 -13.07 33.85
N SER A 56 -23.34 -12.58 33.82
CA SER A 56 -22.71 -11.89 34.95
C SER A 56 -23.35 -10.54 35.26
N SER A 57 -23.86 -9.83 34.25
CA SER A 57 -24.55 -8.53 34.40
C SER A 57 -25.99 -8.65 34.89
N GLN A 58 -26.61 -9.82 34.68
CA GLN A 58 -27.98 -10.14 35.12
C GLN A 58 -28.01 -10.86 36.48
N ALA A 59 -26.84 -11.17 37.07
CA ALA A 59 -26.77 -11.66 38.43
C ALA A 59 -27.41 -10.63 39.37
N PRO A 60 -28.43 -11.02 40.16
CA PRO A 60 -29.08 -10.11 41.08
C PRO A 60 -28.03 -9.56 42.06
N PRO A 61 -28.11 -8.27 42.45
CA PRO A 61 -27.17 -7.68 43.39
C PRO A 61 -27.40 -8.29 44.78
N SER A 62 -26.86 -9.48 45.01
CA SER A 62 -26.76 -10.08 46.32
C SER A 62 -25.69 -9.33 47.10
N SER A 63 -26.15 -8.32 47.84
CA SER A 63 -25.61 -7.86 49.11
C SER A 63 -24.08 -7.65 49.18
N SER A 64 -23.63 -6.44 48.87
CA SER A 64 -22.81 -5.59 49.78
C SER A 64 -22.12 -4.46 49.00
N ASN A 65 -22.48 -3.24 49.36
CA ASN A 65 -21.71 -1.99 49.23
C ASN A 65 -20.82 -1.78 48.00
N GLY A 66 -21.35 -0.97 47.08
CA GLY A 66 -20.55 -0.24 46.10
C GLY A 66 -20.90 -0.62 44.69
N ASN A 67 -22.07 -0.18 44.20
CA ASN A 67 -22.18 0.08 42.77
C ASN A 67 -21.17 1.20 42.47
N PRO A 68 -20.07 0.99 41.72
CA PRO A 68 -19.61 2.09 40.90
C PRO A 68 -20.73 2.25 39.87
N THR A 69 -21.63 3.20 40.11
CA THR A 69 -22.44 3.77 39.03
C THR A 69 -21.42 4.28 38.02
N LEU A 70 -21.08 3.46 37.03
CA LEU A 70 -20.35 3.88 35.84
C LEU A 70 -21.03 5.16 35.41
N ALA A 71 -20.30 6.29 35.43
CA ALA A 71 -20.84 7.57 35.06
C ALA A 71 -21.49 7.42 33.68
N HIS A 72 -22.83 7.44 33.65
CA HIS A 72 -23.58 7.17 32.43
C HIS A 72 -23.41 8.37 31.52
N LEU A 73 -22.47 8.26 30.58
CA LEU A 73 -22.36 9.21 29.49
C LEU A 73 -23.65 9.17 28.66
N PRO A 74 -24.19 10.34 28.25
CA PRO A 74 -25.26 10.41 27.27
C PRO A 74 -24.95 9.57 26.03
N ALA A 75 -25.97 8.96 25.45
CA ALA A 75 -25.80 8.08 24.29
C ALA A 75 -25.13 8.81 23.12
N GLU A 76 -25.41 10.10 22.95
CA GLU A 76 -24.83 10.96 21.94
C GLU A 76 -23.30 11.06 22.08
N LEU A 77 -22.81 11.21 23.32
CA LEU A 77 -21.37 11.25 23.60
C LEU A 77 -20.72 9.89 23.37
N LEU A 78 -21.39 8.79 23.74
CA LEU A 78 -20.90 7.45 23.46
C LEU A 78 -20.80 7.17 21.95
N LEU A 79 -21.79 7.61 21.17
CA LEU A 79 -21.76 7.49 19.72
C LEU A 79 -20.67 8.36 19.10
N GLN A 80 -20.44 9.56 19.62
CA GLN A 80 -19.35 10.42 19.19
C GLN A 80 -17.97 9.82 19.52
N ILE A 81 -17.82 9.15 20.67
CA ILE A 81 -16.60 8.41 21.00
C ILE A 81 -16.40 7.26 20.02
N LEU A 82 -17.45 6.50 19.69
CA LEU A 82 -17.40 5.39 18.73
C LEU A 82 -16.95 5.83 17.33
N GLU A 83 -17.29 7.04 16.89
CA GLU A 83 -16.83 7.61 15.62
C GLU A 83 -15.30 7.78 15.52
N HIS A 84 -14.62 7.86 16.68
CA HIS A 84 -13.17 8.06 16.80
C HIS A 84 -12.42 6.79 17.22
N VAL A 85 -13.12 5.67 17.41
CA VAL A 85 -12.47 4.39 17.71
C VAL A 85 -11.64 3.95 16.50
N PRO A 86 -10.40 3.47 16.71
CA PRO A 86 -9.58 2.89 15.64
C PRO A 86 -10.30 1.78 14.89
N VAL A 87 -10.11 1.75 13.58
CA VAL A 87 -10.89 0.90 12.65
C VAL A 87 -10.69 -0.60 12.85
N ASP A 88 -9.55 -0.98 13.39
CA ASP A 88 -9.16 -2.34 13.79
C ASP A 88 -9.85 -2.83 15.07
N HIS A 89 -10.40 -1.90 15.87
CA HIS A 89 -11.14 -2.18 17.10
C HIS A 89 -12.65 -1.94 16.98
N ILE A 90 -13.10 -1.20 15.97
CA ILE A 90 -14.48 -0.70 15.89
C ILE A 90 -15.53 -1.82 15.87
N LEU A 91 -15.21 -2.97 15.30
CA LEU A 91 -16.15 -4.09 15.23
C LEU A 91 -16.42 -4.70 16.60
N ASP A 92 -15.43 -4.77 17.50
CA ASP A 92 -15.58 -5.38 18.83
C ASP A 92 -16.72 -4.72 19.63
N TRP A 93 -16.96 -3.43 19.41
CA TRP A 93 -18.04 -2.65 20.01
C TRP A 93 -19.45 -3.09 19.57
N ARG A 94 -19.61 -3.83 18.47
CA ARG A 94 -20.91 -4.41 18.06
C ARG A 94 -21.44 -5.45 19.04
N LEU A 95 -20.55 -6.07 19.82
CA LEU A 95 -20.93 -7.10 20.80
C LEU A 95 -21.48 -6.48 22.08
N VAL A 96 -21.10 -5.26 22.42
CA VAL A 96 -21.42 -4.62 23.71
C VAL A 96 -22.93 -4.46 23.91
N CYS A 97 -23.63 -3.86 22.96
CA CYS A 97 -25.08 -3.69 23.04
C CYS A 97 -25.74 -3.52 21.67
N ARG A 98 -27.07 -3.66 21.63
CA ARG A 98 -27.87 -3.46 20.41
C ARG A 98 -27.74 -2.03 19.86
N GLY A 99 -27.70 -1.02 20.73
CA GLY A 99 -27.56 0.38 20.31
C GLY A 99 -26.26 0.65 19.55
N PHE A 100 -25.14 0.11 20.02
CA PHE A 100 -23.85 0.23 19.33
C PHE A 100 -23.86 -0.51 18.00
N ARG A 101 -24.46 -1.69 17.94
CA ARG A 101 -24.63 -2.42 16.67
C ARG A 101 -25.40 -1.62 15.63
N ASP A 102 -26.54 -1.04 16.01
CA ASP A 102 -27.39 -0.28 15.10
C ASP A 102 -26.70 1.01 14.65
N ALA A 103 -25.96 1.67 15.55
CA ALA A 103 -25.15 2.85 15.21
C ALA A 103 -23.97 2.51 14.29
N LEU A 104 -23.31 1.37 14.53
CA LEU A 104 -22.21 0.85 13.71
C LEU A 104 -22.66 0.35 12.34
N ASP A 105 -23.93 -0.02 12.15
CA ASP A 105 -24.50 -0.34 10.82
C ASP A 105 -24.98 0.91 10.05
N GLY A 106 -25.07 2.06 10.72
CA GLY A 106 -25.61 3.30 10.17
C GLY A 106 -24.62 4.45 10.23
N ARG A 107 -24.84 5.35 11.20
CA ARG A 107 -24.13 6.62 11.32
C ARG A 107 -22.61 6.45 11.42
N VAL A 108 -22.12 5.52 12.24
CA VAL A 108 -20.67 5.37 12.46
C VAL A 108 -19.99 4.81 11.22
N LEU A 109 -20.60 3.84 10.53
CA LEU A 109 -20.06 3.33 9.26
C LEU A 109 -20.03 4.41 8.18
N TYR A 110 -21.03 5.29 8.17
CA TYR A 110 -21.07 6.45 7.28
C TYR A 110 -19.95 7.47 7.62
N HIS A 111 -19.66 7.69 8.89
CA HIS A 111 -18.51 8.50 9.30
C HIS A 111 -17.18 7.87 8.83
N CYS A 112 -17.03 6.54 8.92
CA CYS A 112 -15.88 5.85 8.31
C CYS A 112 -15.84 6.04 6.79
N LEU A 113 -16.99 5.96 6.10
CA LEU A 113 -17.07 6.18 4.65
C LEU A 113 -16.53 7.55 4.24
N GLN A 114 -16.89 8.60 4.96
CA GLN A 114 -16.45 9.97 4.65
C GLN A 114 -14.92 10.13 4.73
N ARG A 115 -14.26 9.36 5.59
CA ARG A 115 -12.80 9.35 5.77
C ARG A 115 -12.09 8.35 4.85
N THR A 116 -12.85 7.54 4.12
CA THR A 116 -12.32 6.49 3.23
C THR A 116 -11.76 7.11 1.96
N GLN A 117 -10.66 6.54 1.47
CA GLN A 117 -10.07 6.86 0.18
C GLN A 117 -9.78 5.57 -0.58
N LEU A 118 -10.05 5.60 -1.88
CA LEU A 118 -9.75 4.50 -2.79
C LEU A 118 -8.45 4.83 -3.53
N VAL A 119 -7.56 3.86 -3.66
CA VAL A 119 -6.26 4.05 -4.32
C VAL A 119 -6.10 3.02 -5.43
N GLY A 120 -6.17 3.46 -6.69
CA GLY A 120 -5.89 2.64 -7.86
C GLY A 120 -4.39 2.50 -8.09
N TYR A 121 -3.92 1.28 -8.36
CA TYR A 121 -2.53 0.97 -8.67
C TYR A 121 -2.37 0.70 -10.16
N THR A 122 -1.50 1.45 -10.82
CA THR A 122 -1.30 1.33 -12.27
C THR A 122 -0.36 0.17 -12.65
N GLY A 123 0.54 -0.23 -11.75
CA GLY A 123 1.45 -1.35 -11.93
C GLY A 123 2.86 -1.07 -11.40
N PRO A 124 3.73 -2.09 -11.39
CA PRO A 124 5.09 -1.96 -10.90
C PRO A 124 5.97 -1.18 -11.88
N ARG A 125 7.03 -0.55 -11.36
CA ARG A 125 8.04 0.20 -12.14
C ARG A 125 8.63 -0.62 -13.28
N HIS A 126 8.88 -1.91 -13.05
CA HIS A 126 9.44 -2.81 -14.06
C HIS A 126 8.39 -3.38 -15.02
N GLY A 127 7.16 -2.90 -14.94
CA GLY A 127 6.07 -3.33 -15.81
C GLY A 127 6.23 -2.78 -17.23
N PRO A 128 5.56 -3.42 -18.21
CA PRO A 128 5.70 -3.09 -19.64
C PRO A 128 5.26 -1.67 -20.00
N PHE A 129 4.48 -1.00 -19.13
CA PHE A 129 3.99 0.37 -19.34
C PHE A 129 4.77 1.42 -18.55
N MET A 130 5.54 0.99 -17.54
CA MET A 130 6.18 1.88 -16.57
C MET A 130 7.71 1.90 -16.68
N GLY A 131 8.29 0.93 -17.40
CA GLY A 131 9.75 0.77 -17.49
C GLY A 131 10.46 1.93 -18.17
N ASP A 132 9.77 2.68 -19.04
CA ASP A 132 10.35 3.80 -19.79
C ASP A 132 10.21 5.14 -19.05
N LEU A 133 9.44 5.19 -17.95
CA LEU A 133 9.24 6.41 -17.18
C LEU A 133 10.45 6.71 -16.29
N ASP A 134 10.75 8.00 -16.14
CA ASP A 134 11.67 8.40 -15.09
C ASP A 134 11.03 8.23 -13.70
N GLU A 135 11.81 8.44 -12.65
CA GLU A 135 11.35 8.21 -11.27
C GLU A 135 10.29 9.21 -10.83
N GLU A 136 10.36 10.46 -11.30
CA GLU A 136 9.42 11.52 -10.93
C GLU A 136 8.07 11.32 -11.62
N GLU A 137 8.10 10.98 -12.91
CA GLU A 137 6.94 10.62 -13.72
C GLU A 137 6.23 9.40 -13.14
N HIS A 138 6.99 8.33 -12.81
CA HIS A 138 6.42 7.15 -12.18
C HIS A 138 5.75 7.49 -10.84
N GLU A 139 6.44 8.21 -9.95
CA GLU A 139 5.87 8.60 -8.64
C GLU A 139 4.60 9.45 -8.79
N ALA A 140 4.49 10.28 -9.84
CA ALA A 140 3.32 11.11 -10.08
C ALA A 140 2.07 10.33 -10.53
N VAL A 141 2.24 9.18 -11.18
CA VAL A 141 1.14 8.45 -11.85
C VAL A 141 0.88 7.04 -11.33
N HIS A 142 1.84 6.44 -10.60
CA HIS A 142 1.74 5.04 -10.16
C HIS A 142 0.57 4.74 -9.22
N LEU A 143 0.08 5.77 -8.51
CA LEU A 143 -1.06 5.71 -7.60
C LEU A 143 -2.11 6.76 -7.96
N LEU A 144 -3.34 6.29 -8.16
CA LEU A 144 -4.51 7.10 -8.44
C LEU A 144 -5.38 7.18 -7.18
N GLU A 145 -5.45 8.36 -6.56
CA GLU A 145 -6.25 8.55 -5.35
C GLU A 145 -7.65 9.08 -5.68
N ALA A 146 -8.68 8.48 -5.08
CA ALA A 146 -10.06 8.91 -5.15
C ALA A 146 -10.65 9.11 -3.74
N GLY A 147 -11.16 10.32 -3.47
CA GLY A 147 -11.77 10.68 -2.19
C GLY A 147 -13.29 10.53 -2.22
N PHE A 148 -13.91 10.29 -1.07
CA PHE A 148 -15.36 10.26 -0.96
C PHE A 148 -15.97 11.59 -1.42
N LEU A 149 -16.95 11.53 -2.33
CA LEU A 149 -17.66 12.69 -2.82
C LEU A 149 -19.07 12.78 -2.24
N ARG A 150 -19.87 11.71 -2.44
CA ARG A 150 -21.27 11.67 -1.99
C ARG A 150 -21.81 10.25 -2.00
N ILE A 151 -22.97 10.06 -1.38
CA ILE A 151 -23.79 8.86 -1.57
C ILE A 151 -24.64 9.01 -2.84
N GLU A 152 -24.82 7.94 -3.59
CA GLU A 152 -25.71 7.92 -4.75
C GLU A 152 -27.16 8.08 -4.28
N GLU A 153 -27.85 9.07 -4.83
CA GLU A 153 -29.27 9.32 -4.53
C GLU A 153 -30.13 8.42 -5.40
N ASP A 154 -30.98 7.63 -4.77
CA ASP A 154 -31.90 6.74 -5.48
C ASP A 154 -33.06 7.59 -6.02
N THR A 155 -32.94 8.02 -7.28
CA THR A 155 -33.90 8.91 -7.97
C THR A 155 -35.33 8.37 -8.02
N LYS A 156 -35.54 7.10 -7.66
CA LYS A 156 -36.85 6.42 -7.67
C LYS A 156 -37.63 6.53 -6.35
N CYS A 157 -37.03 7.01 -5.26
CA CYS A 157 -37.64 7.01 -3.92
C CYS A 157 -37.66 8.43 -3.29
N VAL A 158 -38.23 9.40 -4.00
CA VAL A 158 -38.30 10.80 -3.52
C VAL A 158 -39.25 10.98 -2.32
N GLU A 159 -40.11 10.00 -2.00
CA GLU A 159 -41.17 10.13 -0.98
C GLU A 159 -40.82 9.57 0.42
N ASP A 160 -39.80 8.70 0.55
CA ASP A 160 -39.40 8.17 1.86
C ASP A 160 -38.23 8.96 2.46
N LYS A 161 -38.43 9.61 3.60
CA LYS A 161 -37.35 10.22 4.43
C LYS A 161 -36.45 9.15 5.02
N ARG A 162 -35.64 8.47 4.19
CA ARG A 162 -34.62 7.53 4.65
C ARG A 162 -33.35 8.31 5.00
N PRO A 163 -32.59 7.85 6.01
CA PRO A 163 -31.32 8.49 6.32
C PRO A 163 -30.35 8.34 5.16
N ILE A 164 -29.47 9.32 4.95
CA ILE A 164 -28.52 9.37 3.81
C ILE A 164 -27.70 8.07 3.69
N TRP A 165 -27.33 7.46 4.82
CA TRP A 165 -26.60 6.19 4.88
C TRP A 165 -27.44 4.94 4.59
N SER A 166 -28.70 5.06 4.17
CA SER A 166 -29.49 3.90 3.74
C SER A 166 -29.11 3.40 2.36
N ASN A 167 -28.62 4.28 1.49
CA ASN A 167 -28.42 3.97 0.08
C ASN A 167 -27.26 2.99 -0.10
N LYS A 168 -27.33 2.21 -1.18
CA LYS A 168 -26.42 1.08 -1.42
C LYS A 168 -25.05 1.52 -1.94
N HIS A 169 -25.00 2.62 -2.69
CA HIS A 169 -23.81 3.02 -3.44
C HIS A 169 -23.26 4.37 -3.00
N ALA A 170 -21.93 4.47 -3.00
CA ALA A 170 -21.19 5.70 -2.77
C ALA A 170 -20.37 6.05 -4.00
N VAL A 171 -20.18 7.34 -4.22
CA VAL A 171 -19.41 7.91 -5.31
C VAL A 171 -18.15 8.56 -4.74
N PHE A 172 -17.02 8.19 -5.32
CA PHE A 172 -15.70 8.76 -5.04
C PHE A 172 -15.22 9.52 -6.28
N LYS A 173 -14.46 10.59 -6.07
CA LYS A 173 -13.90 11.41 -7.14
C LYS A 173 -12.38 11.28 -7.17
N ILE A 174 -11.85 10.95 -8.34
CA ILE A 174 -10.42 10.87 -8.60
C ILE A 174 -9.81 12.27 -8.52
N LYS A 175 -8.66 12.40 -7.85
CA LYS A 175 -7.96 13.68 -7.67
C LYS A 175 -7.48 14.22 -9.02
N GLU A 176 -7.73 15.50 -9.26
CA GLU A 176 -7.36 16.17 -10.51
C GLU A 176 -5.84 16.20 -10.76
N LYS A 177 -5.04 16.24 -9.70
CA LYS A 177 -3.57 16.19 -9.79
C LYS A 177 -3.08 14.98 -10.60
N TRP A 178 -3.71 13.81 -10.40
CA TRP A 178 -3.35 12.60 -11.13
C TRP A 178 -3.63 12.76 -12.63
N TYR A 179 -4.79 13.30 -13.00
CA TYR A 179 -5.13 13.56 -14.39
C TYR A 179 -4.17 14.54 -15.06
N ARG A 180 -3.77 15.62 -14.37
CA ARG A 180 -2.81 16.59 -14.91
C ARG A 180 -1.46 15.92 -15.16
N ALA A 181 -0.94 15.18 -14.19
CA ALA A 181 0.33 14.44 -14.33
C ALA A 181 0.26 13.41 -15.48
N PHE A 182 -0.83 12.64 -15.54
CA PHE A 182 -1.03 11.65 -16.60
C PHE A 182 -1.12 12.29 -18.00
N ARG A 183 -1.82 13.42 -18.13
CA ARG A 183 -1.95 14.16 -19.39
C ARG A 183 -0.62 14.76 -19.86
N ALA A 184 0.15 15.34 -18.95
CA ALA A 184 1.48 15.87 -19.24
C ALA A 184 2.40 14.78 -19.80
N MET A 185 2.44 13.63 -19.12
CA MET A 185 3.24 12.48 -19.53
C MET A 185 2.77 11.84 -20.85
N CYS A 186 1.47 11.84 -21.14
CA CYS A 186 0.94 11.32 -22.41
C CYS A 186 1.01 12.33 -23.58
N GLY A 187 1.56 13.53 -23.39
CA GLY A 187 1.65 14.56 -24.43
C GLY A 187 0.29 15.07 -24.92
N LEU A 188 -0.77 14.91 -24.11
CA LEU A 188 -2.15 15.26 -24.48
C LEU A 188 -2.53 16.72 -24.20
N GLU A 189 -1.63 17.51 -23.59
CA GLU A 189 -1.88 18.93 -23.30
C GLU A 189 -2.07 19.79 -24.56
N THR A 190 -1.59 19.32 -25.72
CA THR A 190 -1.55 20.10 -26.97
C THR A 190 -2.66 19.78 -27.97
N LYS A 191 -3.54 18.79 -27.69
CA LYS A 191 -4.57 18.34 -28.65
C LYS A 191 -5.98 18.73 -28.19
N PRO A 192 -6.73 19.52 -28.97
CA PRO A 192 -8.14 19.81 -28.69
C PRO A 192 -9.01 18.60 -29.07
N GLY A 193 -9.36 17.79 -28.08
CA GLY A 193 -10.11 16.53 -28.24
C GLY A 193 -9.97 15.69 -26.97
N ASP A 194 -10.74 16.06 -25.95
CA ASP A 194 -10.41 15.85 -24.54
C ASP A 194 -11.03 14.56 -23.95
N THR A 195 -10.59 13.37 -24.39
CA THR A 195 -10.91 12.13 -23.68
C THR A 195 -9.71 11.23 -23.44
N ILE A 196 -9.69 10.54 -22.29
CA ILE A 196 -8.71 9.49 -21.91
C ILE A 196 -8.69 8.33 -22.93
N ASN A 197 -9.61 8.31 -23.88
CA ASN A 197 -9.68 7.33 -24.95
C ASN A 197 -8.77 7.68 -26.14
N ASP A 198 -8.29 8.92 -26.23
CA ASP A 198 -7.37 9.39 -27.29
C ASP A 198 -5.89 9.18 -26.90
N VAL A 199 -5.65 8.48 -25.78
CA VAL A 199 -4.32 8.18 -25.25
C VAL A 199 -3.62 7.16 -26.15
N GLU A 200 -2.29 7.26 -26.25
CA GLU A 200 -1.46 6.31 -26.99
C GLU A 200 -1.80 4.84 -26.64
N PRO A 201 -1.78 3.91 -27.62
CA PRO A 201 -2.17 2.52 -27.42
C PRO A 201 -1.46 1.81 -26.26
N ARG A 202 -0.24 2.23 -25.90
CA ARG A 202 0.50 1.66 -24.76
C ARG A 202 -0.26 1.82 -23.44
N TRP A 203 -0.99 2.90 -23.22
CA TRP A 203 -1.68 3.15 -21.94
C TRP A 203 -3.04 2.48 -21.84
N TYR A 204 -3.60 1.99 -22.95
CA TYR A 204 -4.91 1.35 -22.98
C TYR A 204 -5.00 0.13 -22.05
N GLY A 205 -3.90 -0.64 -21.95
CA GLY A 205 -3.81 -1.78 -21.04
C GLY A 205 -3.92 -1.37 -19.57
N MET A 206 -3.16 -0.34 -19.17
CA MET A 206 -3.17 0.21 -17.81
C MET A 206 -4.53 0.83 -17.46
N LEU A 207 -5.09 1.66 -18.34
CA LEU A 207 -6.39 2.31 -18.12
C LEU A 207 -7.53 1.28 -18.07
N GLY A 208 -7.51 0.28 -18.95
CA GLY A 208 -8.47 -0.83 -18.93
C GLY A 208 -8.36 -1.68 -17.65
N ARG A 209 -7.16 -1.79 -17.07
CA ARG A 209 -6.94 -2.43 -15.77
C ARG A 209 -7.52 -1.60 -14.62
N LEU A 210 -7.28 -0.29 -14.59
CA LEU A 210 -7.85 0.59 -13.58
C LEU A 210 -9.39 0.66 -13.66
N ALA A 211 -9.93 0.70 -14.88
CA ALA A 211 -11.36 0.77 -15.14
C ALA A 211 -12.11 -0.56 -14.95
N LEU A 212 -11.42 -1.63 -14.55
CA LEU A 212 -11.98 -2.99 -14.43
C LEU A 212 -12.62 -3.54 -15.73
N LEU A 213 -12.28 -2.97 -16.89
CA LEU A 213 -12.78 -3.41 -18.18
C LEU A 213 -12.13 -4.73 -18.63
N ARG A 214 -10.89 -4.96 -18.18
CA ARG A 214 -10.14 -6.21 -18.43
C ARG A 214 -10.23 -7.14 -17.22
N GLU A 215 -10.33 -8.43 -17.50
CA GLU A 215 -10.12 -9.49 -16.52
C GLU A 215 -8.71 -9.41 -15.93
N GLU A 216 -8.54 -9.97 -14.75
CA GLU A 216 -7.27 -9.95 -14.04
C GLU A 216 -6.22 -10.76 -14.82
N GLU A 217 -5.07 -10.14 -15.17
CA GLU A 217 -4.02 -10.81 -15.95
C GLU A 217 -3.34 -11.92 -15.15
N GLN A 218 -3.23 -11.73 -13.82
CA GLN A 218 -2.59 -12.66 -12.89
C GLN A 218 -3.37 -12.65 -11.58
N PHE A 219 -3.70 -13.84 -11.05
CA PHE A 219 -4.47 -13.95 -9.81
C PHE A 219 -3.79 -13.26 -8.63
N GLY A 220 -4.54 -12.41 -7.93
CA GLY A 220 -4.04 -11.68 -6.77
C GLY A 220 -3.17 -10.48 -7.16
N GLN A 221 -3.32 -9.94 -8.36
CA GLN A 221 -2.68 -8.70 -8.77
C GLN A 221 -3.37 -7.51 -8.12
N LEU A 222 -2.58 -6.61 -7.54
CA LEU A 222 -3.11 -5.39 -6.93
C LEU A 222 -3.70 -4.46 -8.01
N ARG A 223 -4.93 -4.00 -7.81
CA ARG A 223 -5.62 -3.07 -8.73
C ARG A 223 -6.17 -1.85 -8.00
N TRP A 224 -6.94 -2.07 -6.95
CA TRP A 224 -7.38 -1.00 -6.05
C TRP A 224 -7.13 -1.39 -4.61
N CYS A 225 -6.85 -0.38 -3.80
CA CYS A 225 -6.76 -0.45 -2.35
C CYS A 225 -7.81 0.44 -1.74
N ILE A 226 -8.17 0.14 -0.51
CA ILE A 226 -8.93 1.00 0.37
C ILE A 226 -8.01 1.47 1.49
N ARG A 227 -7.98 2.78 1.69
CA ARG A 227 -7.34 3.46 2.82
C ARG A 227 -8.42 4.03 3.72
N LEU A 228 -8.34 3.71 5.01
CA LEU A 228 -9.18 4.30 6.04
C LEU A 228 -8.33 4.51 7.29
N ASP A 229 -8.21 5.76 7.71
CA ASP A 229 -7.33 6.17 8.81
C ASP A 229 -5.89 5.65 8.58
N HIS A 230 -5.36 4.85 9.50
CA HIS A 230 -4.03 4.24 9.41
C HIS A 230 -4.00 2.91 8.64
N ALA A 231 -5.16 2.32 8.37
CA ALA A 231 -5.26 0.99 7.78
C ALA A 231 -5.38 1.06 6.26
N VAL A 232 -4.66 0.17 5.58
CA VAL A 232 -4.71 0.02 4.12
C VAL A 232 -4.76 -1.45 3.75
N LEU A 233 -5.70 -1.82 2.88
CA LEU A 233 -5.87 -3.18 2.37
C LEU A 233 -6.22 -3.13 0.89
N ASP A 234 -5.90 -4.20 0.17
CA ASP A 234 -6.35 -4.40 -1.20
C ASP A 234 -7.86 -4.70 -1.26
N LEU A 235 -8.51 -4.19 -2.29
CA LEU A 235 -9.86 -4.59 -2.67
C LEU A 235 -9.72 -5.84 -3.53
N ASP A 236 -10.11 -7.00 -3.00
CA ASP A 236 -10.02 -8.26 -3.74
C ASP A 236 -10.96 -8.20 -4.95
N PHE A 237 -10.40 -8.25 -6.16
CA PHE A 237 -11.14 -8.48 -7.39
C PHE A 237 -10.84 -9.89 -7.87
N PRO A 238 -11.83 -10.80 -7.92
CA PRO A 238 -11.62 -12.13 -8.46
C PRO A 238 -11.40 -12.10 -9.98
N LEU A 239 -10.89 -13.21 -10.52
CA LEU A 239 -10.63 -13.41 -11.95
C LEU A 239 -11.89 -13.13 -12.80
N ASP A 240 -13.01 -13.71 -12.38
CA ASP A 240 -14.29 -13.58 -13.08
C ASP A 240 -15.07 -12.38 -12.56
N LYS A 241 -15.55 -11.53 -13.48
CA LYS A 241 -16.42 -10.38 -13.16
C LYS A 241 -17.69 -10.78 -12.41
N ASP A 242 -18.20 -11.98 -12.66
CA ASP A 242 -19.39 -12.51 -11.99
C ASP A 242 -19.15 -12.94 -10.53
N ARG A 243 -17.88 -13.05 -10.11
CA ARG A 243 -17.51 -13.40 -8.74
C ARG A 243 -17.27 -12.19 -7.85
N LEU A 244 -17.41 -10.97 -8.40
CA LEU A 244 -17.23 -9.74 -7.65
C LEU A 244 -18.06 -9.76 -6.38
N HIS A 245 -17.38 -9.62 -5.25
CA HIS A 245 -18.07 -9.72 -3.97
C HIS A 245 -18.98 -8.50 -3.73
N PHE A 246 -18.66 -7.32 -4.27
CA PHE A 246 -19.52 -6.13 -4.24
C PHE A 246 -19.50 -5.43 -5.60
N ASP A 247 -20.52 -4.60 -5.85
CA ASP A 247 -20.59 -3.77 -7.06
C ASP A 247 -19.52 -2.65 -6.99
N PHE A 248 -18.69 -2.56 -8.04
CA PHE A 248 -17.63 -1.58 -8.18
C PHE A 248 -17.47 -1.21 -9.65
N ASN A 249 -17.62 0.08 -9.96
CA ASN A 249 -17.52 0.60 -11.31
C ASN A 249 -16.66 1.87 -11.31
N VAL A 250 -15.79 1.98 -12.31
CA VAL A 250 -14.87 3.11 -12.47
C VAL A 250 -15.13 3.73 -13.83
N ASP A 251 -15.57 4.97 -13.81
CA ASP A 251 -15.63 5.80 -15.00
C ASP A 251 -14.46 6.78 -15.01
N LEU A 252 -13.40 6.40 -15.71
CA LEU A 252 -12.21 7.23 -15.85
C LEU A 252 -12.50 8.53 -16.61
N ARG A 253 -13.52 8.58 -17.48
CA ARG A 253 -13.86 9.77 -18.26
C ARG A 253 -14.43 10.87 -17.37
N THR A 254 -15.34 10.52 -16.46
CA THR A 254 -15.89 11.47 -15.49
C THR A 254 -15.04 11.60 -14.23
N GLY A 255 -14.11 10.67 -14.03
CA GLY A 255 -13.28 10.57 -12.83
C GLY A 255 -14.05 10.16 -11.60
N LEU A 256 -15.11 9.37 -11.80
CA LEU A 256 -15.99 8.92 -10.74
C LEU A 256 -15.86 7.41 -10.54
N VAL A 257 -15.78 7.01 -9.28
CA VAL A 257 -15.78 5.60 -8.86
C VAL A 257 -17.02 5.35 -8.04
N ARG A 258 -17.84 4.39 -8.46
CA ARG A 258 -19.09 3.99 -7.81
C ARG A 258 -18.90 2.64 -7.14
N VAL A 259 -19.19 2.55 -5.85
CA VAL A 259 -19.00 1.32 -5.06
C VAL A 259 -20.16 1.04 -4.12
N ALA A 260 -20.51 -0.25 -3.97
CA ALA A 260 -21.40 -0.73 -2.91
C ALA A 260 -20.66 -0.66 -1.55
N TRP A 261 -20.80 0.49 -0.89
CA TRP A 261 -19.88 0.94 0.15
C TRP A 261 -20.01 0.19 1.48
N LYS A 262 -21.22 -0.26 1.85
CA LYS A 262 -21.43 -1.03 3.09
C LYS A 262 -20.71 -2.37 3.02
N ASP A 263 -20.89 -3.08 1.91
CA ASP A 263 -20.24 -4.38 1.68
C ASP A 263 -18.72 -4.25 1.65
N MET A 264 -18.21 -3.19 1.02
CA MET A 264 -16.80 -2.84 0.99
C MET A 264 -16.25 -2.58 2.40
N LEU A 265 -16.84 -1.63 3.16
CA LEU A 265 -16.35 -1.25 4.48
C LEU A 265 -16.47 -2.39 5.50
N VAL A 266 -17.59 -3.11 5.51
CA VAL A 266 -17.77 -4.22 6.45
C VAL A 266 -16.72 -5.30 6.23
N ARG A 267 -16.34 -5.60 4.99
CA ARG A 267 -15.25 -6.56 4.72
C ARG A 267 -13.90 -5.99 5.12
N PHE A 268 -13.63 -4.74 4.79
CA PHE A 268 -12.40 -4.07 5.21
C PHE A 268 -12.20 -4.13 6.73
N LEU A 269 -13.22 -3.75 7.50
CA LEU A 269 -13.17 -3.77 8.96
C LEU A 269 -12.97 -5.18 9.52
N LYS A 270 -13.60 -6.21 8.91
CA LYS A 270 -13.38 -7.61 9.33
C LYS A 270 -11.94 -8.05 9.09
N THR A 271 -11.40 -7.69 7.93
CA THR A 271 -10.03 -8.05 7.57
C THR A 271 -9.03 -7.33 8.45
N GLU A 272 -9.25 -6.06 8.77
CA GLU A 272 -8.34 -5.31 9.66
C GLU A 272 -8.38 -5.85 11.09
N ARG A 273 -9.58 -6.16 11.62
CA ARG A 273 -9.71 -6.87 12.90
C ARG A 273 -8.97 -8.20 12.89
N ALA A 274 -9.12 -8.99 11.83
CA ALA A 274 -8.44 -10.27 11.70
C ALA A 274 -6.91 -10.11 11.65
N LEU A 275 -6.41 -9.06 10.99
CA LEU A 275 -4.99 -8.73 10.96
C LEU A 275 -4.48 -8.36 12.36
N ARG A 276 -5.19 -7.49 13.09
CA ARG A 276 -4.85 -7.13 14.48
C ARG A 276 -4.77 -8.36 15.38
N VAL A 277 -5.79 -9.22 15.34
CA VAL A 277 -5.83 -10.46 16.13
C VAL A 277 -4.69 -11.40 15.74
N LEU A 278 -4.39 -11.54 14.44
CA LEU A 278 -3.29 -12.39 13.98
C LEU A 278 -1.93 -11.85 14.45
N MET A 279 -1.74 -10.54 14.39
CA MET A 279 -0.56 -9.85 14.90
C MET A 279 -0.38 -10.15 16.39
N GLU A 280 -1.41 -9.94 17.21
CA GLU A 280 -1.38 -10.28 18.64
C GLU A 280 -1.02 -11.75 18.90
N GLN A 281 -1.61 -12.68 18.14
CA GLN A 281 -1.34 -14.12 18.27
C GLN A 281 0.08 -14.51 17.85
N LYS A 282 0.69 -13.77 16.91
CA LYS A 282 2.00 -14.08 16.33
C LYS A 282 3.12 -13.24 16.88
N ARG A 283 2.88 -12.42 17.91
CA ARG A 283 3.87 -11.49 18.51
C ARG A 283 5.23 -12.13 18.80
N ASP A 284 5.23 -13.35 19.34
CA ASP A 284 6.45 -14.07 19.74
C ASP A 284 6.88 -15.15 18.74
N SER A 285 6.25 -15.20 17.55
CA SER A 285 6.62 -16.14 16.51
C SER A 285 7.87 -15.65 15.76
N PRO A 286 8.71 -16.56 15.22
CA PRO A 286 9.75 -16.15 14.30
C PRO A 286 9.13 -15.68 12.98
N PHE A 287 9.78 -14.75 12.27
CA PHE A 287 9.27 -14.15 11.02
C PHE A 287 10.21 -14.43 9.86
N THR A 288 9.64 -14.63 8.66
CA THR A 288 10.41 -14.82 7.43
C THR A 288 10.89 -13.47 6.87
N PHE A 289 10.01 -12.47 6.87
CA PHE A 289 10.32 -11.13 6.35
C PHE A 289 10.33 -10.10 7.47
N SER A 290 9.15 -9.75 7.97
CA SER A 290 8.98 -8.91 9.15
C SER A 290 7.63 -9.20 9.81
N TYR A 291 7.46 -8.82 11.07
CA TYR A 291 6.23 -9.08 11.83
C TYR A 291 4.96 -8.61 11.10
N HIS A 292 4.95 -7.36 10.64
CA HIS A 292 3.80 -6.77 9.96
C HIS A 292 3.59 -7.40 8.57
N GLU A 293 4.67 -7.62 7.84
CA GLU A 293 4.63 -8.13 6.47
C GLU A 293 4.19 -9.59 6.41
N ASP A 294 4.67 -10.45 7.31
CA ASP A 294 4.23 -11.85 7.41
C ASP A 294 2.75 -11.94 7.77
N CYS A 295 2.28 -11.13 8.73
CA CYS A 295 0.87 -11.11 9.11
C CYS A 295 -0.02 -10.60 7.96
N LEU A 296 0.41 -9.55 7.25
CA LEU A 296 -0.31 -9.02 6.09
C LEU A 296 -0.36 -10.03 4.94
N ARG A 297 0.77 -10.68 4.62
CA ARG A 297 0.82 -11.78 3.64
C ARG A 297 -0.11 -12.92 4.04
N ALA A 298 -0.12 -13.33 5.31
CA ALA A 298 -0.97 -14.42 5.78
C ALA A 298 -2.46 -14.12 5.58
N ILE A 299 -2.92 -12.94 6.00
CA ILE A 299 -4.32 -12.50 5.82
C ILE A 299 -4.68 -12.40 4.34
N ARG A 300 -3.80 -11.82 3.53
CA ARG A 300 -4.00 -11.68 2.08
C ARG A 300 -4.09 -13.02 1.38
N ARG A 301 -3.16 -13.94 1.64
CA ARG A 301 -3.19 -15.32 1.11
C ARG A 301 -4.48 -16.03 1.51
N ALA A 302 -4.93 -15.88 2.76
CA ALA A 302 -6.16 -16.50 3.24
C ALA A 302 -7.41 -15.96 2.50
N ARG A 303 -7.48 -14.64 2.27
CA ARG A 303 -8.56 -14.00 1.49
C ARG A 303 -8.59 -14.47 0.04
N LEU A 304 -7.44 -14.43 -0.62
CA LEU A 304 -7.30 -14.90 -2.00
C LEU A 304 -7.66 -16.38 -2.13
N LEU A 305 -7.17 -17.24 -1.25
CA LEU A 305 -7.55 -18.67 -1.26
C LEU A 305 -9.04 -18.89 -1.01
N ALA A 306 -9.70 -18.02 -0.24
CA ALA A 306 -11.14 -18.10 0.04
C ALA A 306 -12.01 -17.70 -1.15
N SER A 307 -11.50 -16.91 -2.10
CA SER A 307 -12.25 -16.53 -3.32
C SER A 307 -12.24 -17.62 -4.41
N LEU A 308 -11.31 -18.59 -4.30
CA LEU A 308 -11.20 -19.71 -5.24
C LEU A 308 -12.31 -20.75 -5.06
N THR A 309 -12.85 -21.28 -6.17
CA THR A 309 -13.85 -22.36 -6.24
C THR A 309 -13.21 -23.71 -6.58
N SER A 310 -13.99 -24.80 -6.74
CA SER A 310 -13.45 -26.12 -7.09
C SER A 310 -13.13 -26.29 -8.58
N ALA A 311 -13.22 -25.23 -9.39
CA ALA A 311 -12.90 -25.25 -10.81
C ALA A 311 -11.43 -25.67 -11.07
N GLN A 312 -11.16 -26.20 -12.27
CA GLN A 312 -9.83 -26.69 -12.64
C GLN A 312 -8.75 -25.59 -12.62
N GLU A 313 -9.09 -24.40 -13.12
CA GLU A 313 -8.19 -23.23 -13.12
C GLU A 313 -7.87 -22.79 -11.69
N ASP A 314 -8.87 -22.72 -10.82
CA ASP A 314 -8.71 -22.40 -9.40
C ASP A 314 -7.84 -23.43 -8.65
N ASN A 315 -7.89 -24.71 -9.05
CA ASN A 315 -7.04 -25.75 -8.45
C ASN A 315 -5.56 -25.56 -8.83
N SER A 316 -5.27 -25.11 -10.04
CA SER A 316 -3.90 -24.78 -10.45
C SER A 316 -3.34 -23.61 -9.64
N ILE A 317 -4.18 -22.61 -9.35
CA ILE A 317 -3.84 -21.46 -8.52
C ILE A 317 -3.62 -21.91 -7.07
N ARG A 318 -4.52 -22.72 -6.49
CA ARG A 318 -4.31 -23.29 -5.14
C ARG A 318 -3.00 -24.06 -5.03
N TRP A 319 -2.61 -24.76 -6.09
CA TRP A 319 -1.33 -25.46 -6.14
C TRP A 319 -0.17 -24.46 -6.19
N ALA A 320 -0.27 -23.40 -6.99
CA ALA A 320 0.72 -22.32 -7.05
C ALA A 320 0.98 -21.64 -5.68
N PHE A 321 -0.05 -21.48 -4.83
CA PHE A 321 0.12 -20.95 -3.47
C PHE A 321 1.06 -21.79 -2.60
N ARG A 322 1.19 -23.11 -2.87
CA ARG A 322 2.11 -23.99 -2.12
C ARG A 322 3.58 -23.70 -2.41
N PHE A 323 3.88 -23.03 -3.52
CA PHE A 323 5.23 -22.63 -3.92
C PHE A 323 5.60 -21.20 -3.51
N LEU A 324 4.69 -20.50 -2.83
CA LEU A 324 5.06 -19.21 -2.23
C LEU A 324 6.00 -19.44 -1.06
N THR A 325 6.91 -18.49 -0.84
CA THR A 325 7.78 -18.49 0.34
C THR A 325 6.91 -18.63 1.58
N PRO A 326 7.14 -19.64 2.43
CA PRO A 326 6.31 -19.83 3.60
C PRO A 326 6.61 -18.73 4.63
N LEU A 327 5.60 -18.43 5.44
CA LEU A 327 5.64 -17.35 6.42
C LEU A 327 6.12 -17.88 7.78
N PHE A 328 6.47 -16.97 8.67
CA PHE A 328 6.83 -17.27 10.06
C PHE A 328 8.05 -18.20 10.22
N ASN A 329 9.09 -17.97 9.40
CA ASN A 329 10.36 -18.70 9.37
C ASN A 329 10.21 -20.23 9.19
N THR A 330 9.15 -20.65 8.51
CA THR A 330 8.96 -22.06 8.16
C THR A 330 9.95 -22.43 7.05
N PRO A 331 10.65 -23.59 7.11
CA PRO A 331 11.59 -23.99 6.07
C PRO A 331 10.89 -24.26 4.73
N ALA A 332 11.57 -23.95 3.61
CA ALA A 332 11.08 -24.24 2.25
C ALA A 332 12.20 -24.57 1.25
N ASP A 333 11.82 -25.33 0.22
CA ASP A 333 12.55 -25.45 -1.03
C ASP A 333 12.32 -24.19 -1.87
N ARG A 334 13.40 -23.47 -2.17
CA ARG A 334 13.35 -22.22 -2.94
C ARG A 334 12.96 -22.49 -4.38
N THR A 335 11.67 -22.37 -4.68
CA THR A 335 11.15 -22.36 -6.05
C THR A 335 10.41 -21.05 -6.27
N THR A 336 10.82 -20.29 -7.29
CA THR A 336 10.20 -19.01 -7.64
C THR A 336 9.01 -19.26 -8.56
N SER A 337 7.81 -18.92 -8.09
CA SER A 337 6.60 -18.91 -8.92
C SER A 337 6.31 -17.50 -9.42
N ARG A 338 5.58 -17.36 -10.53
CA ARG A 338 5.07 -16.05 -11.00
C ARG A 338 4.20 -15.37 -9.94
N LEU A 339 3.43 -16.16 -9.18
CA LEU A 339 2.60 -15.66 -8.07
C LEU A 339 3.44 -15.02 -6.94
N SER A 340 4.70 -15.44 -6.77
CA SER A 340 5.62 -14.84 -5.81
C SER A 340 5.95 -13.38 -6.17
N GLN A 341 6.16 -13.09 -7.46
CA GLN A 341 6.40 -11.72 -7.93
C GLN A 341 5.15 -10.83 -7.74
N VAL A 342 3.97 -11.37 -8.06
CA VAL A 342 2.69 -10.68 -7.86
C VAL A 342 2.45 -10.35 -6.39
N GLU A 343 2.73 -11.30 -5.50
CA GLU A 343 2.62 -11.07 -4.06
C GLU A 343 3.60 -10.01 -3.58
N GLU A 344 4.85 -10.07 -4.02
CA GLU A 344 5.89 -9.13 -3.64
C GLU A 344 5.54 -7.69 -4.05
N ASP A 345 5.10 -7.48 -5.29
CA ASP A 345 4.71 -6.16 -5.79
C ASP A 345 3.51 -5.59 -5.02
N ALA A 346 2.52 -6.43 -4.74
CA ALA A 346 1.34 -6.03 -4.00
C ALA A 346 1.68 -5.68 -2.54
N ILE A 347 2.46 -6.52 -1.86
CA ILE A 347 2.83 -6.32 -0.45
C ILE A 347 3.71 -5.09 -0.29
N ARG A 348 4.67 -4.88 -1.20
CA ARG A 348 5.51 -3.67 -1.20
C ARG A 348 4.66 -2.40 -1.29
N THR A 349 3.68 -2.38 -2.20
CA THR A 349 2.78 -1.24 -2.37
C THR A 349 1.88 -1.05 -1.14
N LEU A 350 1.30 -2.13 -0.60
CA LEU A 350 0.45 -2.06 0.59
C LEU A 350 1.21 -1.58 1.83
N LEU A 351 2.44 -2.06 2.05
CA LEU A 351 3.29 -1.62 3.16
C LEU A 351 3.68 -0.16 3.01
N LEU A 352 4.03 0.29 1.79
CA LEU A 352 4.30 1.69 1.51
C LEU A 352 3.08 2.54 1.85
N LEU A 353 1.89 2.17 1.36
CA LEU A 353 0.65 2.90 1.63
C LEU A 353 0.30 2.90 3.12
N ARG A 354 0.45 1.78 3.84
CA ARG A 354 0.26 1.74 5.30
C ARG A 354 1.21 2.68 6.02
N ARG A 355 2.49 2.69 5.64
CA ARG A 355 3.47 3.63 6.22
C ARG A 355 3.10 5.08 5.93
N THR A 356 2.66 5.40 4.71
CA THR A 356 2.19 6.77 4.39
C THR A 356 0.98 7.17 5.24
N ALA A 357 0.06 6.23 5.51
CA ALA A 357 -1.14 6.47 6.29
C ALA A 357 -0.86 6.63 7.81
N LEU A 358 0.23 6.03 8.31
CA LEU A 358 0.66 6.13 9.69
C LEU A 358 1.41 7.43 10.00
N LEU A 359 2.06 8.04 9.01
CA LEU A 359 2.85 9.25 9.21
C LEU A 359 1.95 10.48 9.39
N SER A 360 2.32 11.35 10.33
CA SER A 360 1.63 12.62 10.50
C SER A 360 1.91 13.55 9.31
N PRO A 361 1.03 14.55 9.03
CA PRO A 361 1.28 15.54 7.99
C PRO A 361 2.62 16.25 8.18
N SER A 362 2.99 16.56 9.43
CA SER A 362 4.28 17.19 9.76
C SER A 362 5.48 16.29 9.45
N GLN A 363 5.37 14.98 9.71
CA GLN A 363 6.42 14.01 9.37
C GLN A 363 6.56 13.85 7.86
N LEU A 364 5.45 13.81 7.13
CA LEU A 364 5.47 13.76 5.67
C LEU A 364 6.13 15.01 5.07
N THR A 365 5.77 16.20 5.55
CA THR A 365 6.43 17.44 5.13
C THR A 365 7.92 17.43 5.46
N TYR A 366 8.30 16.98 6.66
CA TYR A 366 9.71 16.85 7.02
C TYR A 366 10.47 15.93 6.04
N LEU A 367 9.95 14.73 5.75
CA LEU A 367 10.56 13.81 4.81
C LEU A 367 10.68 14.39 3.39
N GLN A 368 9.64 15.11 2.93
CA GLN A 368 9.67 15.80 1.65
C GLN A 368 10.73 16.91 1.61
N THR A 369 10.83 17.72 2.66
CA THR A 369 11.86 18.77 2.75
C THR A 369 13.26 18.18 2.80
N LEU A 370 13.45 17.08 3.53
CA LEU A 370 14.72 16.35 3.60
C LEU A 370 15.11 15.82 2.22
N HIS A 371 14.17 15.21 1.50
CA HIS A 371 14.38 14.74 0.14
C HIS A 371 14.77 15.86 -0.83
N ALA A 372 14.04 16.97 -0.83
CA ALA A 372 14.36 18.12 -1.66
C ALA A 372 15.76 18.68 -1.35
N THR A 373 16.14 18.76 -0.07
CA THR A 373 17.51 19.18 0.31
C THR A 373 18.59 18.20 -0.12
N TYR A 374 18.28 16.89 -0.09
CA TYR A 374 19.20 15.86 -0.57
C TYR A 374 19.37 15.92 -2.09
N GLN A 375 18.29 16.10 -2.86
CA GLN A 375 18.36 16.27 -4.31
C GLN A 375 19.17 17.51 -4.70
N SER A 376 18.98 18.63 -3.99
CA SER A 376 19.76 19.86 -4.19
C SER A 376 21.25 19.68 -3.88
N LEU A 377 21.57 18.93 -2.81
CA LEU A 377 22.95 18.53 -2.50
C LEU A 377 23.53 17.70 -3.66
N GLU A 378 22.77 16.72 -4.15
CA GLU A 378 23.24 15.85 -5.21
C GLU A 378 23.48 16.60 -6.52
N SER A 379 22.56 17.48 -6.92
CA SER A 379 22.73 18.32 -8.12
C SER A 379 23.94 19.23 -8.00
N SER A 380 24.19 19.80 -6.81
CA SER A 380 25.34 20.66 -6.55
C SER A 380 26.66 19.89 -6.64
N LEU A 381 26.72 18.67 -6.08
CA LEU A 381 27.89 17.80 -6.18
C LEU A 381 28.16 17.35 -7.62
N ARG A 382 27.12 16.98 -8.38
CA ARG A 382 27.26 16.64 -9.81
C ARG A 382 27.76 17.83 -10.62
N SER A 383 27.29 19.04 -10.32
CA SER A 383 27.76 20.26 -10.98
C SER A 383 29.23 20.52 -10.67
N LEU A 384 29.66 20.35 -9.42
CA LEU A 384 31.06 20.50 -9.04
C LEU A 384 31.95 19.45 -9.73
N ASP A 385 31.50 18.20 -9.79
CA ASP A 385 32.19 17.11 -10.49
C ASP A 385 32.39 17.42 -11.98
N ALA A 386 31.37 17.99 -12.64
CA ALA A 386 31.47 18.45 -14.02
C ALA A 386 32.53 19.55 -14.17
N THR A 387 32.50 20.60 -13.33
CA THR A 387 33.49 21.69 -13.37
C THR A 387 34.91 21.20 -13.08
N TYR A 388 35.07 20.24 -12.16
CA TYR A 388 36.37 19.65 -11.86
C TYR A 388 36.88 18.77 -13.02
N THR A 389 35.99 18.03 -13.67
CA THR A 389 36.34 17.22 -14.83
C THR A 389 36.78 18.10 -16.00
N GLU A 390 36.11 19.23 -16.21
CA GLU A 390 36.51 20.25 -17.17
C GLU A 390 37.89 20.83 -16.83
N PHE A 391 38.09 21.29 -15.59
CA PHE A 391 39.39 21.76 -15.09
C PHE A 391 40.50 20.73 -15.36
N LYS A 392 40.24 19.47 -15.05
CA LYS A 392 41.19 18.36 -15.27
C LYS A 392 41.52 18.17 -16.74
N SER A 393 40.57 18.38 -17.64
CA SER A 393 40.80 18.23 -19.09
C SER A 393 41.84 19.21 -19.63
N TYR A 394 41.91 20.44 -19.08
CA TYR A 394 42.94 21.42 -19.40
C TYR A 394 44.33 21.03 -18.83
N MET A 395 44.36 20.25 -17.75
CA MET A 395 45.59 19.84 -17.06
C MET A 395 46.13 18.46 -17.49
N SER A 396 45.37 17.69 -18.28
CA SER A 396 45.76 16.34 -18.66
C SER A 396 46.90 16.32 -19.70
N MET A 397 48.14 16.32 -19.20
CA MET A 397 49.35 15.95 -19.96
C MET A 397 49.49 14.42 -20.04
N PRO A 398 50.02 13.85 -21.15
CA PRO A 398 50.31 12.42 -21.24
C PRO A 398 51.32 12.01 -20.13
N GLY A 399 50.86 11.22 -19.15
CA GLY A 399 51.70 10.67 -18.07
C GLY A 399 51.40 11.17 -16.65
N PHE A 400 50.58 12.21 -16.48
CA PHE A 400 50.11 12.67 -15.17
C PHE A 400 48.60 12.45 -15.04
N GLN A 401 48.19 11.30 -14.51
CA GLN A 401 46.79 11.05 -14.13
C GLN A 401 46.69 11.03 -12.60
N THR A 402 46.39 12.19 -12.01
CA THR A 402 45.87 12.24 -10.64
C THR A 402 44.37 11.92 -10.67
N THR A 403 44.02 10.70 -10.27
CA THR A 403 42.64 10.31 -9.99
C THR A 403 42.28 10.80 -8.60
N MET A 404 41.75 12.02 -8.51
CA MET A 404 40.99 12.41 -7.33
C MET A 404 39.64 11.68 -7.42
N LEU A 405 39.51 10.59 -6.67
CA LEU A 405 38.24 9.87 -6.56
C LEU A 405 37.27 10.79 -5.80
N LEU A 406 36.29 11.36 -6.51
CA LEU A 406 35.19 12.01 -5.82
C LEU A 406 34.51 11.00 -4.88
N PRO A 407 33.92 11.48 -3.76
CA PRO A 407 33.32 10.59 -2.78
C PRO A 407 32.29 9.67 -3.46
N SER A 408 32.24 8.42 -3.02
CA SER A 408 31.30 7.37 -3.43
C SER A 408 29.81 7.73 -3.25
N THR A 409 29.50 8.96 -2.82
CA THR A 409 28.16 9.53 -2.67
C THR A 409 27.44 9.74 -3.99
N ILE A 410 28.14 10.10 -5.07
CA ILE A 410 27.53 10.30 -6.41
C ILE A 410 27.14 8.95 -7.02
N SER A 411 27.94 7.90 -6.81
CA SER A 411 27.68 6.56 -7.34
C SER A 411 26.51 5.86 -6.62
N ASN A 412 26.31 6.15 -5.33
CA ASN A 412 25.22 5.55 -4.53
C ASN A 412 23.84 6.20 -4.74
N ALA A 413 23.76 7.35 -5.40
CA ALA A 413 22.51 8.06 -5.59
C ALA A 413 21.48 7.29 -6.43
N LYS A 414 21.93 6.41 -7.34
CA LYS A 414 21.05 5.54 -8.14
C LYS A 414 20.25 4.51 -7.32
N ASN A 415 20.58 4.33 -6.03
CA ASN A 415 19.97 3.35 -5.15
C ASN A 415 19.04 3.96 -4.10
N VAL A 416 18.84 5.28 -4.08
CA VAL A 416 17.91 5.93 -3.14
C VAL A 416 16.53 6.00 -3.78
N PRO A 417 15.49 5.41 -3.17
CA PRO A 417 14.13 5.55 -3.68
C PRO A 417 13.71 7.03 -3.75
N GLY A 418 13.08 7.45 -4.84
CA GLY A 418 12.57 8.81 -5.01
C GLY A 418 11.51 9.17 -3.97
N ASN A 419 10.69 8.19 -3.55
CA ASN A 419 9.73 8.41 -2.48
C ASN A 419 10.39 8.34 -1.09
N PRO A 420 10.44 9.43 -0.31
CA PRO A 420 11.10 9.41 0.99
C PRO A 420 10.38 8.59 2.05
N VAL A 421 9.11 8.24 1.83
CA VAL A 421 8.38 7.33 2.71
C VAL A 421 8.84 5.88 2.53
N ALA A 422 9.44 5.54 1.39
CA ALA A 422 10.01 4.22 1.14
C ALA A 422 11.38 4.00 1.81
N TRP A 423 12.01 5.05 2.35
CA TRP A 423 13.35 4.95 2.94
C TRP A 423 13.36 4.12 4.21
N SER A 424 14.26 3.13 4.30
CA SER A 424 14.51 2.48 5.58
C SER A 424 14.96 3.50 6.63
N ASP A 425 14.74 3.23 7.91
CA ASP A 425 15.13 4.15 8.98
C ASP A 425 16.67 4.38 8.98
N GLU A 426 17.44 3.34 8.65
CA GLU A 426 18.89 3.43 8.45
C GLU A 426 19.27 4.35 7.28
N LEU A 427 18.57 4.24 6.15
CA LEU A 427 18.80 5.10 4.99
C LEU A 427 18.45 6.55 5.30
N ARG A 428 17.31 6.78 5.97
CA ARG A 428 16.89 8.12 6.41
C ARG A 428 17.96 8.75 7.30
N LEU A 429 18.42 8.04 8.33
CA LEU A 429 19.46 8.53 9.24
C LEU A 429 20.78 8.85 8.51
N ARG A 430 21.16 8.04 7.51
CA ARG A 430 22.31 8.35 6.66
C ARG A 430 22.12 9.64 5.87
N ILE A 431 20.96 9.81 5.24
CA ILE A 431 20.65 11.02 4.45
C ILE A 431 20.62 12.25 5.36
N GLU A 432 20.01 12.17 6.54
CA GLU A 432 19.99 13.25 7.54
C GLU A 432 21.42 13.66 7.94
N CYS A 433 22.28 12.69 8.24
CA CYS A 433 23.68 12.94 8.54
C CYS A 433 24.42 13.63 7.38
N GLN A 434 24.17 13.19 6.14
CA GLN A 434 24.79 13.76 4.94
C GLN A 434 24.33 15.19 4.69
N VAL A 435 23.02 15.45 4.76
CA VAL A 435 22.43 16.78 4.60
C VAL A 435 22.93 17.72 5.70
N ALA A 436 23.06 17.26 6.94
CA ALA A 436 23.61 18.07 8.03
C ALA A 436 25.07 18.48 7.77
N ARG A 437 25.91 17.54 7.30
CA ARG A 437 27.30 17.83 6.92
C ARG A 437 27.38 18.81 5.75
N TRP A 438 26.56 18.60 4.72
CA TRP A 438 26.49 19.50 3.57
C TRP A 438 26.09 20.91 3.97
N LYS A 439 25.06 21.07 4.81
CA LYS A 439 24.66 22.40 5.30
C LYS A 439 25.83 23.13 5.97
N GLN A 440 26.65 22.42 6.75
CA GLN A 440 27.85 22.99 7.37
C GLN A 440 28.97 23.33 6.36
N GLN A 441 29.05 22.62 5.24
CA GLN A 441 30.13 22.76 4.25
C GLN A 441 29.74 23.55 3.00
N SER A 442 28.45 23.86 2.83
CA SER A 442 27.88 24.44 1.59
C SER A 442 28.58 25.73 1.16
N GLU A 443 28.81 26.67 2.08
CA GLU A 443 29.51 27.92 1.77
C GLU A 443 30.96 27.71 1.28
N VAL A 444 31.64 26.68 1.81
CA VAL A 444 33.00 26.34 1.38
C VAL A 444 32.97 25.69 0.00
N MET A 445 32.01 24.79 -0.24
CA MET A 445 31.84 24.11 -1.52
C MET A 445 31.52 25.10 -2.65
N GLU A 446 30.67 26.10 -2.40
CA GLU A 446 30.40 27.18 -3.36
C GLU A 446 31.65 28.01 -3.66
N LYS A 447 32.47 28.32 -2.66
CA LYS A 447 33.76 29.01 -2.89
C LYS A 447 34.72 28.17 -3.72
N VAL A 448 34.82 26.87 -3.46
CA VAL A 448 35.67 25.95 -4.24
C VAL A 448 35.17 25.87 -5.68
N ARG A 449 33.86 25.78 -5.89
CA ARG A 449 33.25 25.80 -7.22
C ARG A 449 33.60 27.07 -7.97
N ALA A 450 33.40 28.24 -7.37
CA ALA A 450 33.72 29.52 -7.99
C ALA A 450 35.21 29.64 -8.34
N LEU A 451 36.10 29.13 -7.49
CA LEU A 451 37.54 29.07 -7.78
C LEU A 451 37.86 28.16 -8.96
N LEU A 452 37.22 26.99 -9.07
CA LEU A 452 37.39 26.07 -10.20
C LEU A 452 36.88 26.69 -11.50
N GLU A 453 35.69 27.29 -11.48
CA GLU A 453 35.11 27.97 -12.65
C GLU A 453 36.02 29.10 -13.13
N ALA A 454 36.48 29.98 -12.23
CA ALA A 454 37.43 31.05 -12.57
C ALA A 454 38.78 30.50 -13.09
N SER A 455 39.23 29.34 -12.58
CA SER A 455 40.44 28.69 -13.06
C SER A 455 40.26 28.09 -14.46
N CYS A 456 39.10 27.48 -14.75
CA CYS A 456 38.74 27.03 -16.09
C CYS A 456 38.70 28.20 -17.07
N GLU A 457 38.07 29.32 -16.71
CA GLU A 457 38.03 30.53 -17.54
C GLU A 457 39.44 31.06 -17.85
N ALA A 458 40.33 31.09 -16.85
CA ALA A 458 41.71 31.53 -17.04
C ALA A 458 42.53 30.59 -17.96
N MET A 459 42.29 29.29 -17.88
CA MET A 459 42.96 28.28 -18.72
C MET A 459 42.35 28.16 -20.13
N ALA A 460 41.09 28.55 -20.29
CA ALA A 460 40.40 28.60 -21.58
C ALA A 460 40.74 29.87 -22.40
N ALA A 461 41.62 30.74 -21.89
CA ALA A 461 42.08 31.92 -22.62
C ALA A 461 42.69 31.50 -23.97
N PRO A 462 42.28 32.14 -25.09
CA PRO A 462 42.73 31.77 -26.43
C PRO A 462 44.23 31.97 -26.59
N GLU A 463 44.90 31.03 -27.27
CA GLU A 463 46.33 31.09 -27.59
C GLU A 463 46.71 32.36 -28.40
N ASP A 464 45.74 33.01 -29.06
CA ASP A 464 45.92 34.27 -29.80
C ASP A 464 46.21 35.49 -28.90
N GLY A 465 46.04 35.39 -27.57
CA GLY A 465 46.30 36.50 -26.64
C GLY A 465 47.79 36.84 -26.43
N PHE A 466 48.70 35.98 -26.89
CA PHE A 466 50.16 36.17 -26.75
C PHE A 466 50.87 36.49 -28.09
N ASP A 467 50.19 36.35 -29.23
CA ASP A 467 50.80 36.58 -30.55
C ASP A 467 50.81 38.06 -30.98
N GLU A 468 50.11 38.96 -30.27
CA GLU A 468 50.13 40.41 -30.56
C GLU A 468 51.24 41.20 -29.83
N LEU A 469 52.21 40.54 -29.17
CA LEU A 469 53.37 41.22 -28.56
C LEU A 469 54.64 41.23 -29.43
N GLY A 470 54.51 40.90 -30.72
CA GLY A 470 55.61 40.83 -31.69
C GLY A 470 55.41 41.69 -32.94
N SER A 471 55.09 42.97 -32.80
CA SER A 471 55.02 43.91 -33.93
C SER A 471 55.38 45.33 -33.49
N ASP A 472 56.64 45.55 -33.12
CA ASP A 472 57.33 46.84 -33.29
C ASP A 472 58.82 46.63 -32.95
N PHE A 473 59.58 46.08 -33.89
CA PHE A 473 61.04 46.30 -34.03
C PHE A 473 61.50 46.09 -35.46
#